data_AF-A0A2X3ETF0-F1
#
_entry.id   AF-A0A2X3ETF0-F1
#
_cell.length_a   1.000
_cell.length_b   1.000
_cell.length_c   1.000
_cell.angle_alpha   90.00
_cell.angle_beta   90.00
_cell.angle_gamma   90.00
#
_symmetry.space_group_name_H-M   'P 1'
#
loop_
_entity.id
_entity.type
_entity.pdbx_description
1 polymer ?
#
loop_
_entity_poly.entity_id
_entity_poly.type
_entity_poly.pdbx_seq_one_letter_code
_entity_poly.pdbx_strand_id
1 'polypeptide(L)'
;MRRLWEAVGVQVSRLIRVRYGDILLPKGLPRGGYTELDLAQTNYLRELVELTPETSSKVAVEKDRRRLKANQIRRAVKRHSQTSANPRQGNNSNRRSSTRNKTNG
;
A
#
# COMPACT_ATOMS: atom_id res chain seq x y z
N MET A 1 29.74 4.14 3.10
CA MET A 1 29.21 3.28 4.18
C MET A 1 30.08 2.06 4.42
N ARG A 2 30.38 1.21 3.42
CA ARG A 2 31.29 0.05 3.60
C ARG A 2 32.67 0.43 4.19
N ARG A 3 33.32 1.46 3.64
CA ARG A 3 34.59 2.00 4.17
C ARG A 3 34.53 2.46 5.63
N LEU A 4 33.38 2.96 6.10
CA LEU A 4 33.21 3.40 7.49
C LEU A 4 33.19 2.19 8.45
N TRP A 5 32.54 1.10 8.03
CA TRP A 5 32.51 -0.16 8.78
C TRP A 5 33.85 -0.88 8.77
N GLU A 6 34.54 -0.86 7.62
CA GLU A 6 35.89 -1.43 7.49
C GLU A 6 36.90 -0.68 8.38
N ALA A 7 36.77 0.64 8.49
CA ALA A 7 37.63 1.46 9.37
C ALA A 7 37.49 1.09 10.86
N VAL A 8 36.36 0.51 11.28
CA VAL A 8 36.14 -0.02 12.64
C VAL A 8 36.33 -1.54 12.73
N GLY A 9 36.93 -2.16 11.70
CA GLY A 9 37.27 -3.58 11.68
C GLY A 9 36.10 -4.53 11.39
N VAL A 10 34.95 -4.03 10.93
CA VAL A 10 33.75 -4.84 10.67
C VAL A 10 33.51 -5.00 9.17
N GLN A 11 33.31 -6.24 8.71
CA GLN A 11 32.96 -6.53 7.33
C GLN A 11 31.44 -6.53 7.09
N VAL A 12 31.00 -5.90 6.00
CA VAL A 12 29.57 -5.84 5.62
C VAL A 12 29.25 -6.93 4.59
N SER A 13 28.56 -7.99 5.02
CA SER A 13 28.14 -9.09 4.13
C SER A 13 26.99 -8.69 3.19
N ARG A 14 26.01 -7.91 3.68
CA ARG A 14 24.85 -7.47 2.90
C ARG A 14 24.52 -6.01 3.21
N LEU A 15 24.30 -5.21 2.17
CA LEU A 15 23.87 -3.83 2.27
C LEU A 15 22.70 -3.60 1.33
N ILE A 16 21.55 -3.21 1.88
CA ILE A 16 20.34 -2.88 1.12
C ILE A 16 19.90 -1.48 1.54
N ARG A 17 19.67 -0.61 0.56
CA ARG A 17 19.05 0.69 0.80
C ARG A 17 17.53 0.51 0.83
N VAL A 18 16.93 0.70 2.01
CA VAL A 18 15.49 0.49 2.22
C VAL A 18 14.64 1.76 2.09
N ARG A 19 15.27 2.94 2.05
CA ARG A 19 14.58 4.23 1.92
C ARG A 19 15.48 5.33 1.35
N TYR A 20 14.85 6.38 0.83
CA TYR A 20 15.45 7.68 0.54
C TYR A 20 14.52 8.79 0.99
N GLY A 21 14.98 9.66 1.90
CA GLY A 21 14.09 10.58 2.61
C GLY A 21 12.95 9.80 3.28
N ASP A 22 11.72 10.21 2.96
CA ASP A 22 10.49 9.57 3.41
C ASP A 22 9.90 8.58 2.39
N ILE A 23 10.61 8.31 1.29
CA ILE A 23 10.21 7.30 0.30
C ILE A 23 10.82 5.96 0.67
N LEU A 24 9.95 5.03 1.05
CA LEU A 24 10.28 3.65 1.39
C LEU A 24 10.36 2.76 0.14
N LEU A 25 11.22 1.74 0.18
CA LEU A 25 11.26 0.69 -0.84
C LEU A 25 9.92 -0.09 -0.82
N PRO A 26 9.13 -0.09 -1.90
CA PRO A 26 7.85 -0.78 -1.91
C PRO A 26 8.03 -2.30 -1.77
N LYS A 27 7.39 -2.90 -0.78
CA LYS A 27 7.54 -4.34 -0.45
C LYS A 27 7.12 -5.29 -1.60
N GLY A 28 6.33 -4.80 -2.57
CA GLY A 28 5.87 -5.55 -3.73
C GLY A 28 6.70 -5.35 -5.00
N LEU A 29 7.77 -4.55 -4.95
CA LEU A 29 8.61 -4.29 -6.13
C LEU A 29 9.59 -5.46 -6.33
N PRO A 30 9.57 -6.15 -7.49
CA PRO A 30 10.52 -7.21 -7.78
C PRO A 30 11.94 -6.65 -7.84
N ARG A 31 12.94 -7.47 -7.50
CA ARG A 31 14.35 -7.06 -7.58
C ARG A 31 14.70 -6.66 -9.01
N GLY A 32 15.20 -5.44 -9.20
CA GLY A 32 15.52 -4.88 -10.51
C GLY A 32 14.32 -4.24 -11.24
N GLY A 33 13.12 -4.28 -10.67
CA GLY A 33 11.98 -3.53 -11.17
C GLY A 33 12.03 -2.05 -10.76
N TYR A 34 11.26 -1.23 -11.48
CA TYR A 34 11.02 0.17 -11.14
C TYR A 34 9.52 0.44 -11.00
N THR A 35 9.19 1.49 -10.28
CA THR A 35 7.84 2.05 -10.23
C THR A 35 7.96 3.56 -10.33
N GLU A 36 7.05 4.17 -11.09
CA GLU A 36 6.91 5.62 -11.12
C GLU A 36 6.32 6.12 -9.81
N LEU A 37 6.77 7.29 -9.34
CA LEU A 37 6.23 7.95 -8.14
C LEU A 37 4.97 8.74 -8.51
N ASP A 38 4.09 8.91 -7.52
CA ASP A 38 2.95 9.81 -7.69
C ASP A 38 3.38 11.30 -7.63
N LEU A 39 2.46 12.20 -7.97
CA LEU A 39 2.75 13.64 -7.98
C LEU A 39 3.08 14.18 -6.58
N ALA A 40 2.44 13.64 -5.53
CA ALA A 40 2.63 14.10 -4.17
C ALA A 40 4.03 13.75 -3.64
N GLN A 41 4.46 12.51 -3.85
CA GLN A 41 5.79 12.00 -3.54
C GLN A 41 6.87 12.71 -4.36
N THR A 42 6.57 13.03 -5.62
CA THR A 42 7.48 13.81 -6.47
C THR A 42 7.65 15.23 -5.92
N ASN A 43 6.55 15.90 -5.57
CA ASN A 43 6.61 17.25 -5.01
C ASN A 43 7.29 17.31 -3.65
N TYR A 44 7.10 16.29 -2.80
CA TYR A 44 7.85 16.15 -1.55
C TYR A 44 9.37 16.17 -1.79
N LEU A 45 9.86 15.41 -2.77
CA LEU A 45 11.29 15.39 -3.09
C LEU A 45 11.78 16.74 -3.62
N ARG A 46 10.95 17.45 -4.39
CA ARG A 46 11.29 18.76 -4.94
C ARG A 46 11.40 19.81 -3.85
N GLU A 47 10.43 19.84 -2.94
CA GLU A 47 10.45 20.73 -1.78
C GLU A 47 11.68 20.51 -0.91
N LEU A 48 12.07 19.24 -0.68
CA LEU A 48 13.25 18.88 0.12
C LEU A 48 14.56 19.47 -0.43
N VAL A 49 14.62 19.77 -1.73
CA VAL A 49 15.78 20.38 -2.40
C VAL A 49 15.47 21.80 -2.88
N GLU A 50 14.48 22.46 -2.28
CA GLU A 50 14.09 23.86 -2.53
C GLU A 50 13.68 24.14 -3.98
N LEU A 51 13.13 23.14 -4.68
CA LEU A 51 12.59 23.28 -6.03
C LEU A 51 11.08 23.57 -6.00
N THR A 52 10.61 24.31 -7.01
CA THR A 52 9.18 24.61 -7.17
C THR A 52 8.38 23.32 -7.43
N PRO A 53 7.20 23.14 -6.81
CA PRO A 53 6.37 21.96 -7.01
C PRO A 53 5.86 21.87 -8.45
N GLU A 54 5.66 20.67 -8.95
CA GLU A 54 5.03 20.40 -10.24
C GLU A 54 3.52 20.23 -10.10
N THR A 55 2.80 20.74 -11.09
CA THR A 55 1.33 20.71 -11.14
C THR A 55 0.79 19.57 -12.01
N SER A 56 1.61 19.00 -12.90
CA SER A 56 1.21 17.92 -13.81
C SER A 56 2.11 16.70 -13.67
N SER A 57 1.49 15.52 -13.64
CA SER A 57 2.21 14.25 -13.67
C SER A 57 2.00 13.56 -15.02
N LYS A 58 3.09 12.99 -15.56
CA LYS A 58 3.07 12.15 -16.77
C LYS A 58 2.77 10.68 -16.47
N VAL A 59 2.60 10.33 -15.20
CA VAL A 59 2.41 8.95 -14.75
C VAL A 59 0.94 8.55 -14.88
N ALA A 60 0.67 7.49 -15.65
CA ALA A 60 -0.68 6.99 -15.83
C ALA A 60 -1.18 6.21 -14.59
N VAL A 61 -2.05 6.85 -13.79
CA VAL A 61 -2.68 6.28 -12.58
C VAL A 61 -3.52 5.01 -12.87
N GLU A 62 -3.89 4.77 -14.13
CA GLU A 62 -4.84 3.72 -14.52
C GLU A 62 -4.36 2.28 -14.22
N LYS A 63 -3.05 2.02 -14.15
CA LYS A 63 -2.51 0.67 -13.91
C LYS A 63 -2.83 0.13 -12.50
N ASP A 64 -2.84 0.99 -11.48
CA ASP A 64 -3.14 0.56 -10.10
C ASP A 64 -4.63 0.29 -9.90
N ARG A 65 -5.50 1.07 -10.55
CA ARG A 65 -6.95 0.85 -10.53
C ARG A 65 -7.33 -0.52 -11.12
N ARG A 66 -6.64 -0.97 -12.16
CA ARG A 66 -6.85 -2.32 -12.74
C ARG A 66 -6.46 -3.44 -11.79
N ARG A 67 -5.34 -3.30 -11.06
CA ARG A 67 -4.88 -4.31 -10.08
C ARG A 67 -5.84 -4.44 -8.91
N LEU A 68 -6.32 -3.32 -8.37
CA LEU A 68 -7.31 -3.32 -7.28
C LEU A 68 -8.63 -3.97 -7.72
N LYS A 69 -9.14 -3.63 -8.91
CA LYS A 69 -10.34 -4.26 -9.47
C LYS A 69 -10.16 -5.77 -9.68
N ALA A 70 -9.03 -6.22 -10.22
CA ALA A 70 -8.74 -7.63 -10.42
C ALA A 70 -8.71 -8.42 -9.09
N ASN A 71 -8.10 -7.85 -8.05
CA ASN A 71 -8.08 -8.46 -6.71
C ASN A 71 -9.46 -8.48 -6.05
N GLN A 72 -10.29 -7.45 -6.26
CA GLN A 72 -11.67 -7.41 -5.80
C GLN A 72 -12.53 -8.49 -6.48
N ILE A 73 -12.40 -8.64 -7.80
CA ILE A 73 -13.09 -9.69 -8.57
C ILE A 73 -12.67 -11.08 -8.08
N ARG A 74 -11.37 -11.34 -7.93
CA ARG A 74 -10.86 -12.62 -7.39
C ARG A 74 -11.41 -12.92 -6.00
N ARG A 75 -11.48 -11.92 -5.11
CA ARG A 75 -12.06 -12.07 -3.77
C ARG A 75 -13.56 -12.35 -3.82
N ALA A 76 -14.30 -11.65 -4.68
CA ALA A 76 -15.74 -11.85 -4.85
C ALA A 76 -16.06 -13.25 -5.40
N VAL A 77 -15.36 -13.70 -6.44
CA VAL A 77 -15.52 -15.03 -7.02
C VAL A 77 -15.21 -16.13 -6.00
N LYS A 78 -14.10 -16.01 -5.26
CA LYS A 78 -13.75 -16.98 -4.20
C LYS A 78 -14.81 -17.03 -3.11
N ARG A 79 -15.38 -15.89 -2.71
CA ARG A 79 -16.48 -15.84 -1.73
C ARG A 79 -17.71 -16.57 -2.27
N HIS A 80 -18.08 -16.29 -3.52
CA HIS A 80 -19.24 -16.89 -4.15
C HIS A 80 -19.10 -18.41 -4.31
N SER A 81 -17.90 -18.90 -4.68
CA SER A 81 -17.63 -20.34 -4.79
C SER A 81 -17.67 -21.07 -3.44
N GLN A 82 -17.30 -20.40 -2.35
CA GLN A 82 -17.38 -20.99 -1.01
C GLN A 82 -18.81 -21.01 -0.46
N THR A 83 -19.63 -19.99 -0.76
CA THR A 83 -21.05 -19.98 -0.39
C THR A 83 -21.89 -20.97 -1.20
N SER A 84 -21.55 -21.23 -2.47
CA SER A 84 -22.25 -22.24 -3.29
C SER A 84 -21.80 -23.67 -3.00
N ALA A 85 -20.61 -23.88 -2.41
CA ALA A 85 -20.12 -25.20 -2.03
C ALA A 85 -20.68 -25.74 -0.69
N ASN A 86 -21.37 -24.92 0.12
CA ASN A 86 -21.99 -25.39 1.36
C ASN A 86 -23.33 -24.68 1.64
N PRO A 87 -24.47 -25.15 1.09
CA PRO A 87 -25.79 -24.57 1.36
C PRO A 87 -26.34 -24.92 2.77
N ARG A 88 -25.54 -25.55 3.65
CA ARG A 88 -26.05 -26.19 4.87
C ARG A 88 -25.37 -25.70 6.16
N GLN A 89 -25.34 -24.38 6.42
CA GLN A 89 -25.34 -23.84 7.79
C GLN A 89 -25.35 -22.31 7.79
N GLY A 90 -26.26 -21.69 8.54
CA GLY A 90 -26.20 -20.24 8.80
C GLY A 90 -27.51 -19.54 9.13
N ASN A 91 -28.52 -20.23 9.64
CA ASN A 91 -29.63 -19.57 10.33
C ASN A 91 -29.14 -19.19 11.73
N ASN A 92 -28.67 -17.95 11.95
CA ASN A 92 -28.70 -17.36 13.30
C ASN A 92 -28.56 -15.82 13.31
N SER A 93 -29.63 -15.18 13.76
CA SER A 93 -29.65 -14.01 14.66
C SER A 93 -28.67 -12.85 14.41
N ASN A 94 -29.19 -11.76 13.85
CA ASN A 94 -28.91 -10.44 14.44
C ASN A 94 -30.15 -9.55 14.40
N ARG A 95 -31.07 -9.89 15.30
CA ARG A 95 -31.91 -8.90 15.98
C ARG A 95 -30.97 -7.87 16.63
N ARG A 96 -30.78 -6.71 15.98
CA ARG A 96 -30.41 -5.50 16.72
C ARG A 96 -31.63 -4.60 16.78
N SER A 97 -32.33 -4.83 17.89
CA SER A 97 -33.40 -4.02 18.47
C SER A 97 -33.08 -2.53 18.42
N SER A 98 -34.11 -1.75 18.07
CA SER A 98 -34.16 -0.32 18.27
C SER A 98 -34.10 0.02 19.76
N THR A 99 -33.08 0.74 20.19
CA THR A 99 -33.14 1.55 21.41
C THR A 99 -32.74 2.97 21.09
N ARG A 100 -33.77 3.73 20.75
CA ARG A 100 -33.93 5.17 20.97
C ARG A 100 -33.44 5.52 22.38
N ASN A 101 -32.51 6.46 22.51
CA ASN A 101 -32.52 7.37 23.66
C ASN A 101 -31.95 8.74 23.27
N LYS A 102 -32.87 9.69 23.13
CA LYS A 102 -32.64 11.13 23.20
C LYS A 102 -32.70 11.49 24.69
N THR A 103 -31.65 12.07 25.23
CA THR A 103 -31.70 12.77 26.52
C THR A 103 -31.02 14.13 26.33
N ASN A 104 -31.86 15.17 26.26
CA ASN A 104 -31.48 16.53 26.61
C ASN A 104 -31.61 16.66 28.13
N GLY A 105 -30.63 17.28 28.75
CA GLY A 105 -30.55 17.63 30.17
C GLY A 105 -29.21 18.28 30.42
#